data_AF-A0A847KJR2-F1
#
_entry.id   AF-A0A847KJR2-F1
#
_cell.length_a   1.000
_cell.length_b   1.000
_cell.length_c   1.000
_cell.angle_alpha   90.00
_cell.angle_beta   90.00
_cell.angle_gamma   90.00
#
_symmetry.space_group_name_H-M   'P 1'
#
loop_
_entity.id
_entity.type
_entity.pdbx_description
1 polymer ?
#
loop_
_entity_poly.entity_id
_entity_poly.type
_entity_poly.pdbx_seq_one_letter_code
_entity_poly.pdbx_strand_id
1 'polypeptide(L)'
;MGPTTNAPVGTGSDRGTGSDRARRLARLSWWMLPVFAVWTIIYIFASEPIVRSLFGVGPSEPGEAFYIEAWGPWLVVTLLWVAPLVVGLVLGVLGAVKGAGKLAWWAVAVHGALLLFFLVPNIVDRLTTL
;
A
#
# COMPACT_ATOMS: atom_id res chain seq x y z
N MET A 1 26.51 22.50 55.17
CA MET A 1 26.24 21.15 54.62
C MET A 1 24.73 20.98 54.51
N GLY A 2 24.24 20.73 53.29
CA GLY A 2 22.91 20.19 52.96
C GLY A 2 21.72 21.18 52.99
N PRO A 3 20.69 21.01 52.14
CA PRO A 3 20.44 19.94 51.16
C PRO A 3 20.43 20.42 49.68
N THR A 4 21.00 19.63 48.77
CA THR A 4 20.79 19.79 47.31
C THR A 4 19.50 19.10 46.89
N THR A 5 18.50 19.88 46.53
CA THR A 5 17.24 19.41 45.94
C THR A 5 17.49 18.93 44.51
N ASN A 6 17.77 17.64 44.35
CA ASN A 6 17.75 16.99 43.04
C ASN A 6 16.30 16.67 42.69
N ALA A 7 15.65 17.58 41.95
CA ALA A 7 14.38 17.27 41.30
C ALA A 7 14.62 16.19 40.22
N PRO A 8 13.73 15.19 40.11
CA PRO A 8 13.87 14.17 39.08
C PRO A 8 13.62 14.80 37.71
N VAL A 9 14.64 14.76 36.84
CA VAL A 9 14.51 15.13 35.43
C VAL A 9 13.59 14.10 34.76
N GLY A 10 12.35 14.51 34.53
CA GLY A 10 11.35 13.71 33.84
C GLY A 10 11.75 13.46 32.38
N THR A 11 12.28 12.28 32.10
CA THR A 11 12.54 11.75 30.74
C THR A 11 11.26 11.20 30.06
N GLY A 12 10.09 11.71 30.47
CA GLY A 12 8.78 11.17 30.07
C GLY A 12 8.26 11.63 28.71
N SER A 13 8.77 12.72 28.13
CA SER A 13 8.24 13.29 26.88
C SER A 13 8.59 12.45 25.64
N ASP A 14 9.77 11.83 25.60
CA ASP A 14 10.28 11.18 24.38
C ASP A 14 9.68 9.80 24.13
N ARG A 15 9.29 9.09 25.21
CA ARG A 15 8.58 7.80 25.08
C ARG A 15 7.13 7.99 24.62
N GLY A 16 6.48 9.08 25.02
CA GLY A 16 5.10 9.39 24.62
C GLY A 16 4.99 9.68 23.13
N THR A 17 5.81 10.62 22.63
CA THR A 17 5.76 11.09 21.23
C THR A 17 6.10 10.00 20.21
N GLY A 18 7.04 9.10 20.52
CA GLY A 18 7.38 7.96 19.66
C GLY A 18 6.23 6.98 19.51
N SER A 19 5.55 6.66 20.62
CA SER A 19 4.42 5.72 20.63
C SER A 19 3.19 6.29 19.89
N ASP A 20 2.93 7.59 20.03
CA ASP A 20 1.82 8.26 19.36
C ASP A 20 2.04 8.35 17.85
N ARG A 21 3.28 8.63 17.42
CA ARG A 21 3.64 8.63 16.00
C ARG A 21 3.49 7.25 15.39
N ALA A 22 3.89 6.19 16.10
CA ALA A 22 3.72 4.81 15.65
C ALA A 22 2.25 4.42 15.49
N ARG A 23 1.39 4.78 16.46
CA ARG A 23 -0.06 4.56 16.39
C ARG A 23 -0.71 5.34 15.24
N ARG A 24 -0.24 6.57 14.97
CA ARG A 24 -0.72 7.36 13.83
C ARG A 24 -0.39 6.69 12.50
N LEU A 25 0.81 6.14 12.33
CA LEU A 25 1.20 5.37 11.14
C LEU A 25 0.31 4.14 10.94
N ALA A 26 0.05 3.39 12.02
CA ALA A 26 -0.83 2.23 11.96
C ALA A 26 -2.27 2.61 11.60
N ARG A 27 -2.79 3.73 12.14
CA ARG A 27 -4.12 4.25 11.77
C ARG A 27 -4.16 4.72 10.31
N LEU A 28 -3.11 5.40 9.83
CA LEU A 28 -3.01 5.80 8.43
C LEU A 28 -2.96 4.59 7.49
N SER A 29 -2.26 3.53 7.87
CA SER A 29 -2.26 2.25 7.14
C SER A 29 -3.69 1.71 6.98
N TRP A 30 -4.49 1.68 8.06
CA TRP A 30 -5.89 1.26 7.97
C TRP A 30 -6.75 2.16 7.08
N TRP A 31 -6.50 3.47 7.05
CA TRP A 31 -7.17 4.39 6.13
C TRP A 31 -6.83 4.14 4.66
N MET A 32 -5.72 3.45 4.35
CA MET A 32 -5.41 3.10 2.97
C MET A 32 -6.33 2.02 2.40
N LEU A 33 -7.03 1.24 3.24
CA LEU A 33 -8.01 0.25 2.76
C LEU A 33 -9.26 0.89 2.11
N PRO A 34 -9.99 1.83 2.77
CA PRO A 34 -11.08 2.53 2.09
C PRO A 34 -10.58 3.41 0.94
N VAL A 35 -9.38 3.98 1.04
CA VAL A 35 -8.75 4.69 -0.10
C VAL A 35 -8.55 3.73 -1.28
N PHE A 36 -8.04 2.53 -1.05
CA PHE A 36 -7.90 1.50 -2.08
C PHE A 36 -9.25 1.11 -2.68
N ALA A 37 -10.30 0.96 -1.87
CA ALA A 37 -11.63 0.64 -2.37
C ALA A 37 -12.18 1.75 -3.28
N VAL A 38 -12.12 3.01 -2.85
CA VAL A 38 -12.54 4.16 -3.65
C VAL A 38 -11.68 4.30 -4.92
N TRP A 39 -10.37 4.11 -4.79
CA TRP A 39 -9.43 4.15 -5.91
C TRP A 39 -9.73 3.05 -6.93
N THR A 40 -10.08 1.84 -6.47
CA THR A 40 -10.48 0.74 -7.36
C THR A 40 -11.72 1.09 -8.16
N ILE A 41 -12.72 1.72 -7.55
CA ILE A 41 -13.93 2.18 -8.25
C ILE A 41 -13.54 3.20 -9.34
N ILE A 42 -12.78 4.23 -8.98
CA ILE A 42 -12.30 5.26 -9.93
C ILE A 42 -11.53 4.60 -11.07
N TYR A 43 -10.64 3.68 -10.74
CA TYR A 43 -9.79 3.00 -11.71
C TYR A 43 -10.59 2.14 -12.69
N ILE A 44 -11.61 1.42 -12.23
CA ILE A 44 -12.50 0.65 -13.12
C ILE A 44 -13.14 1.58 -14.17
N PHE A 45 -13.64 2.74 -13.75
CA PHE A 45 -14.27 3.69 -14.68
C PHE A 45 -13.27 4.48 -15.54
N ALA A 46 -12.05 4.72 -15.05
CA ALA A 46 -11.06 5.54 -15.72
C ALA A 46 -10.08 4.75 -16.60
N SER A 47 -9.91 3.45 -16.36
CA SER A 47 -8.90 2.61 -17.04
C SER A 47 -9.11 2.56 -18.56
N GLU A 48 -10.32 2.29 -19.02
CA GLU A 48 -10.65 2.22 -20.45
C GLU A 48 -10.42 3.54 -21.20
N PRO A 49 -10.96 4.70 -20.77
CA PRO A 49 -10.71 5.96 -21.47
C PRO A 49 -9.24 6.40 -21.41
N ILE A 50 -8.54 6.16 -20.29
CA ILE A 50 -7.12 6.51 -20.16
C ILE A 50 -6.26 5.67 -21.10
N VAL A 51 -6.46 4.35 -21.13
CA VAL A 51 -5.68 3.45 -22.00
C VAL A 51 -5.91 3.81 -23.47
N ARG A 52 -7.16 4.06 -23.86
CA ARG A 52 -7.50 4.49 -25.22
C ARG A 52 -6.88 5.84 -25.58
N SER A 53 -6.85 6.79 -24.65
CA SER A 53 -6.30 8.14 -24.89
C SER A 53 -4.77 8.18 -24.91
N LEU A 54 -4.09 7.38 -24.09
CA LEU A 54 -2.63 7.42 -23.96
C LEU A 54 -1.93 6.49 -24.94
N PHE A 55 -2.53 5.35 -25.24
CA PHE A 55 -1.88 4.32 -26.05
C PHE A 55 -2.53 4.14 -27.42
N GLY A 56 -3.68 4.80 -27.69
CA GLY A 56 -4.36 4.75 -28.99
C GLY A 56 -5.05 3.43 -29.28
N VAL A 57 -5.08 2.51 -28.31
CA VAL A 57 -5.60 1.16 -28.45
C VAL A 57 -6.46 0.80 -27.27
N GLY A 58 -7.57 0.10 -27.54
CA GLY A 58 -8.47 -0.44 -26.53
C GLY A 58 -8.24 -1.94 -26.34
N PRO A 59 -8.55 -2.51 -25.15
CA PRO A 59 -8.50 -3.95 -24.91
C PRO A 59 -9.41 -4.79 -25.82
N SER A 60 -10.22 -4.14 -26.68
CA SER A 60 -11.15 -4.75 -27.63
C SER A 60 -10.57 -5.02 -29.02
N GLU A 61 -9.30 -4.72 -29.31
CA GLU A 61 -8.69 -5.05 -30.61
C GLU A 61 -7.99 -6.42 -30.57
N PRO A 62 -8.48 -7.43 -31.31
CA PRO A 62 -7.90 -8.77 -31.29
C PRO A 62 -6.75 -8.86 -32.30
N GLY A 63 -5.53 -9.08 -31.82
CA GLY A 63 -4.38 -9.40 -32.68
C GLY A 63 -3.21 -9.96 -31.90
N GLU A 64 -2.65 -11.10 -32.30
CA GLU A 64 -1.61 -11.81 -31.55
C GLU A 64 -0.28 -11.02 -31.38
N ALA A 65 -0.07 -9.93 -32.12
CA ALA A 65 1.04 -9.00 -31.94
C ALA A 65 0.90 -8.06 -30.72
N PHE A 66 -0.28 -8.01 -30.09
CA PHE A 66 -0.56 -7.16 -28.93
C PHE A 66 0.17 -7.56 -27.65
N TYR A 67 0.70 -8.79 -27.62
CA TYR A 67 1.05 -9.47 -26.38
C TYR A 67 2.46 -9.19 -25.87
N ILE A 68 3.23 -8.27 -26.45
CA ILE A 68 4.56 -7.88 -25.91
C ILE A 68 4.70 -6.36 -25.86
N GLU A 69 4.22 -5.62 -26.86
CA GLU A 69 4.27 -4.14 -26.86
C GLU A 69 3.24 -3.47 -25.95
N ALA A 70 2.09 -4.13 -25.65
CA ALA A 70 1.07 -3.60 -24.75
C ALA A 70 1.35 -3.85 -23.24
N TRP A 71 2.47 -4.50 -22.89
CA TRP A 71 2.75 -4.93 -21.52
C TRP A 71 3.24 -3.83 -20.58
N GLY A 72 4.13 -2.97 -21.05
CA GLY A 72 4.64 -1.85 -20.26
C GLY A 72 3.49 -0.99 -19.69
N PRO A 73 2.55 -0.55 -20.54
CA PRO A 73 1.36 0.17 -20.11
C PRO A 73 0.56 -0.55 -19.01
N TRP A 74 0.26 -1.84 -19.20
CA TRP A 74 -0.56 -2.62 -18.26
C TRP A 74 0.13 -2.90 -16.92
N LEU A 75 1.46 -3.09 -16.92
CA LEU A 75 2.23 -3.20 -15.69
C LEU A 75 2.20 -1.89 -14.90
N VAL A 76 2.42 -0.75 -15.55
CA VAL A 76 2.35 0.58 -14.91
C VAL A 76 0.96 0.84 -14.33
N VAL A 77 -0.08 0.51 -15.10
CA VAL A 77 -1.50 0.67 -14.75
C VAL A 77 -1.84 -0.21 -13.54
N THR A 78 -1.38 -1.47 -13.52
CA THR A 78 -1.54 -2.39 -12.37
C THR A 78 -0.78 -1.92 -11.13
N LEU A 79 0.45 -1.44 -11.28
CA LEU A 79 1.25 -0.90 -10.17
C LEU A 79 0.59 0.35 -9.55
N LEU A 80 0.02 1.23 -10.39
CA LEU A 80 -0.75 2.39 -9.95
C LEU A 80 -2.04 2.00 -9.23
N TRP A 81 -2.69 0.92 -9.66
CA TRP A 81 -3.89 0.41 -9.00
C TRP A 81 -3.59 -0.12 -7.59
N VAL A 82 -2.53 -0.90 -7.42
CA VAL A 82 -2.16 -1.47 -6.10
C VAL A 82 -1.39 -0.50 -5.20
N ALA A 83 -1.05 0.71 -5.69
CA ALA A 83 -0.25 1.68 -4.96
C ALA A 83 -0.80 2.01 -3.56
N PRO A 84 -2.12 2.22 -3.34
CA PRO A 84 -2.65 2.43 -1.99
C PRO A 84 -2.40 1.25 -1.05
N LEU A 85 -2.46 0.00 -1.54
CA LEU A 85 -2.16 -1.18 -0.75
C LEU A 85 -0.67 -1.25 -0.36
N VAL A 86 0.23 -0.90 -1.29
CA VAL A 86 1.67 -0.85 -1.03
C VAL A 86 1.99 0.23 -0.01
N VAL A 87 1.43 1.43 -0.16
CA VAL A 87 1.59 2.53 0.81
C VAL A 87 1.04 2.11 2.18
N GLY A 88 -0.14 1.51 2.23
CA GLY A 88 -0.73 0.98 3.45
C GLY A 88 0.16 -0.06 4.12
N LEU A 89 0.74 -0.99 3.36
CA LEU A 89 1.68 -1.99 3.85
C LEU A 89 2.92 -1.33 4.46
N VAL A 90 3.57 -0.38 3.75
CA VAL A 90 4.76 0.33 4.23
C VAL A 90 4.46 1.08 5.53
N LEU A 91 3.33 1.78 5.62
CA LEU A 91 2.90 2.47 6.84
C LEU A 91 2.66 1.49 7.99
N GLY A 92 2.09 0.32 7.72
CA GLY A 92 1.87 -0.75 8.68
C GLY A 92 3.20 -1.30 9.21
N VAL A 93 4.16 -1.61 8.33
CA VAL A 93 5.49 -2.09 8.70
C VAL A 93 6.23 -1.05 9.54
N LEU A 94 6.23 0.22 9.11
CA LEU A 94 6.84 1.31 9.88
C LEU A 94 6.19 1.49 11.26
N GLY A 95 4.86 1.34 11.35
CA GLY A 95 4.15 1.34 12.63
C GLY A 95 4.53 0.15 13.52
N ALA A 96 4.65 -1.05 12.95
CA ALA A 96 5.01 -2.27 13.67
C ALA A 96 6.44 -2.20 14.22
N VAL A 97 7.40 -1.81 13.37
CA VAL A 97 8.82 -1.63 13.76
C VAL A 97 8.96 -0.57 14.86
N LYS A 98 8.10 0.46 14.86
CA LYS A 98 8.08 1.52 15.89
C LYS A 98 7.23 1.17 17.13
N GLY A 99 6.75 -0.05 17.27
CA GLY A 99 6.06 -0.50 18.48
C GLY A 99 4.59 -0.10 18.61
N ALA A 100 3.88 0.12 17.50
CA ALA A 100 2.43 0.40 17.51
C ALA A 100 1.55 -0.79 18.00
N GLY A 101 2.17 -1.94 18.27
CA GLY A 101 1.51 -3.12 18.81
C GLY A 101 0.74 -3.93 17.77
N LYS A 102 -0.20 -4.76 18.24
CA LYS A 102 -0.94 -5.74 17.41
C LYS A 102 -1.66 -5.11 16.22
N LEU A 103 -2.14 -3.87 16.35
CA LEU A 103 -2.91 -3.18 15.32
C LEU A 103 -2.09 -2.93 14.04
N ALA A 104 -0.79 -2.68 14.17
CA ALA A 104 0.09 -2.53 13.01
C ALA A 104 0.40 -3.88 12.33
N TRP A 105 0.57 -4.94 13.11
CA TRP A 105 0.75 -6.29 12.57
C TRP A 105 -0.48 -6.79 11.81
N TRP A 106 -1.67 -6.50 12.32
CA TRP A 106 -2.91 -6.78 11.59
C TRP A 106 -3.00 -5.99 10.29
N ALA A 107 -2.61 -4.71 10.31
CA ALA A 107 -2.56 -3.92 9.08
C ALA A 107 -1.59 -4.52 8.06
N VAL A 108 -0.38 -4.92 8.48
CA VAL A 108 0.59 -5.61 7.61
C VAL A 108 0.00 -6.90 7.03
N ALA A 109 -0.61 -7.74 7.87
CA ALA A 109 -1.21 -8.99 7.43
C ALA A 109 -2.33 -8.77 6.40
N VAL A 110 -3.22 -7.81 6.63
CA VAL A 110 -4.33 -7.51 5.71
C VAL A 110 -3.82 -6.96 4.38
N HIS A 111 -2.93 -5.97 4.40
CA HIS A 111 -2.38 -5.42 3.16
C HIS A 111 -1.54 -6.45 2.39
N GLY A 112 -0.74 -7.24 3.10
CA GLY A 112 0.05 -8.32 2.50
C GLY A 112 -0.83 -9.41 1.89
N ALA A 113 -1.90 -9.83 2.58
CA ALA A 113 -2.85 -10.82 2.08
C ALA A 113 -3.60 -10.30 0.84
N LEU A 114 -4.03 -9.04 0.84
CA LEU A 114 -4.68 -8.42 -0.33
C LEU A 114 -3.71 -8.33 -1.52
N LEU A 115 -2.48 -7.88 -1.29
CA LEU A 115 -1.46 -7.82 -2.33
C LEU A 115 -1.18 -9.21 -2.91
N LEU A 116 -1.02 -10.23 -2.08
CA LEU A 116 -0.85 -11.61 -2.54
C LEU A 116 -2.06 -12.09 -3.34
N PHE A 117 -3.27 -11.86 -2.82
CA PHE A 117 -4.50 -12.25 -3.50
C PHE A 117 -4.64 -11.64 -4.90
N PHE A 118 -4.22 -10.39 -5.08
CA PHE A 118 -4.26 -9.73 -6.39
C PHE A 118 -3.07 -10.05 -7.28
N LEU A 119 -1.85 -10.15 -6.74
CA LEU A 119 -0.63 -10.37 -7.54
C LEU A 119 -0.43 -11.84 -7.92
N VAL A 120 -0.72 -12.79 -7.02
CA VAL A 120 -0.41 -14.21 -7.24
C VAL A 120 -1.19 -14.81 -8.40
N PRO A 121 -2.52 -14.64 -8.53
CA PRO A 121 -3.24 -15.18 -9.69
C PRO A 121 -2.71 -14.63 -11.01
N ASN A 122 -2.38 -13.33 -11.04
CA ASN A 122 -1.77 -12.72 -12.21
C ASN A 122 -0.41 -13.36 -12.53
N ILE A 123 0.47 -13.55 -11.54
CA ILE A 123 1.78 -14.19 -11.77
C ILE A 123 1.62 -15.65 -12.21
N VAL A 124 0.74 -16.41 -11.55
CA VAL A 124 0.49 -17.83 -11.85
C VAL A 124 -0.04 -18.00 -13.26
N ASP A 125 -1.08 -17.25 -13.63
CA ASP A 125 -1.65 -17.28 -14.97
C ASP A 125 -0.57 -17.07 -16.04
N ARG A 126 0.33 -16.10 -15.81
CA ARG A 126 1.47 -15.84 -16.69
C ARG A 126 2.52 -16.94 -16.72
N LEU A 127 2.85 -17.57 -15.60
CA LEU A 127 3.82 -18.66 -15.57
C LEU A 127 3.29 -19.94 -16.22
N THR A 128 1.97 -20.13 -16.28
CA THR A 128 1.34 -21.31 -16.87
C THR A 128 0.91 -21.14 -18.31
N THR A 129 0.84 -19.90 -18.81
CA THR A 129 0.50 -19.57 -20.21
C THR A 129 1.72 -19.28 -21.10
N LEU A 130 2.93 -19.31 -20.54
CA LEU A 130 4.22 -19.35 -21.24
C LEU A 130 4.62 -20.79 -21.55
#